data_AF-A0A1V9EDD5-F1
#
_entry.id   AF-A0A1V9EDD5-F1
#
_cell.length_a   1.000
_cell.length_b   1.000
_cell.length_c   1.000
_cell.angle_alpha   90.00
_cell.angle_beta   90.00
_cell.angle_gamma   90.00
#
_symmetry.space_group_name_H-M   'P 1'
#
loop_
_entity.id
_entity.type
_entity.pdbx_description
1 polymer ?
#
loop_
_entity_poly.entity_id
_entity_poly.type
_entity_poly.pdbx_seq_one_letter_code
_entity_poly.pdbx_strand_id
1 'polypeptide(L)'
;MKTLNNHPQWHKEPLRLTKKEKRNPHIVLEDFFDCFHLQDVREILWRWLVAVISSPQSISFEPLERSNHIYFYEKVEGIIEAAYVMKRKTRRHQRRREKRKFRIDDQPKAQSIKTERPFGSIIPVAGIDTVENEDLPNKAKQLIEYAGENPLHVLKEVFKPDKLVFIIDEIKDWLHIALSADCTSYEEAEQRSNLIIFHDHLLLLIEALFIINLKYTDDADLKGKLFSAYKPCLLNTTQIANPEQVIATFFNKFPTVYINRELDSWYEASISYSGDWRDNVICLQQVWDIYRNVLCLLKSATQILQTCK
;
A
#
# COMPACT_ATOMS: atom_id res chain seq x y z
N MET A 1 27.56 13.82 -26.82
CA MET A 1 27.78 12.57 -27.57
C MET A 1 27.86 11.43 -26.57
N LYS A 2 26.85 10.54 -26.52
CA LYS A 2 26.93 9.31 -25.71
C LYS A 2 28.01 8.42 -26.33
N THR A 3 29.11 8.22 -25.62
CA THR A 3 30.10 7.24 -26.01
C THR A 3 29.40 5.87 -26.05
N LEU A 4 29.47 5.21 -27.20
CA LEU A 4 29.09 3.81 -27.33
C LEU A 4 29.89 3.04 -26.28
N ASN A 5 29.19 2.54 -25.27
CA ASN A 5 29.72 1.65 -24.24
C ASN A 5 30.30 0.40 -24.92
N ASN A 6 31.57 0.45 -25.32
CA ASN A 6 32.35 -0.71 -25.78
C ASN A 6 32.74 -1.54 -24.55
N HIS A 7 31.73 -2.09 -23.89
CA HIS A 7 31.89 -3.01 -22.79
C HIS A 7 32.28 -4.39 -23.35
N PRO A 8 33.23 -5.12 -22.75
CA PRO A 8 33.67 -6.38 -23.32
C PRO A 8 32.57 -7.45 -23.25
N GLN A 9 32.66 -8.51 -24.07
CA GLN A 9 31.56 -9.48 -24.25
C GLN A 9 31.05 -10.16 -22.96
N TRP A 10 31.82 -10.16 -21.87
CA TRP A 10 31.42 -10.72 -20.58
C TRP A 10 30.21 -10.03 -19.93
N HIS A 11 29.81 -8.84 -20.38
CA HIS A 11 28.57 -8.19 -19.91
C HIS A 11 27.28 -8.91 -20.33
N LYS A 12 27.34 -9.87 -21.27
CA LYS A 12 26.16 -10.61 -21.75
C LYS A 12 25.94 -11.94 -21.04
N GLU A 13 26.85 -12.36 -20.15
CA GLU A 13 26.75 -13.64 -19.46
C GLU A 13 26.64 -13.49 -17.93
N PRO A 14 25.93 -14.41 -17.24
CA PRO A 14 25.94 -14.44 -15.78
C PRO A 14 27.35 -14.68 -15.25
N LEU A 15 27.87 -13.72 -14.50
CA LEU A 15 29.22 -13.74 -13.94
C LEU A 15 29.33 -14.59 -12.67
N ARG A 16 28.29 -14.60 -11.83
CA ARG A 16 28.31 -15.22 -10.49
C ARG A 16 27.77 -16.65 -10.45
N LEU A 17 27.13 -17.12 -11.51
CA LEU A 17 26.52 -18.45 -11.55
C LEU A 17 27.52 -19.54 -11.94
N THR A 18 27.57 -20.60 -11.14
CA THR A 18 28.30 -21.83 -11.43
C THR A 18 27.71 -22.57 -12.65
N LYS A 19 28.46 -23.50 -13.24
CA LYS A 19 27.96 -24.34 -14.36
C LYS A 19 26.67 -25.10 -14.01
N LYS A 20 26.52 -25.51 -12.75
CA LYS A 20 25.32 -26.20 -12.24
C LYS A 20 24.12 -25.24 -12.19
N GLU A 21 24.32 -24.04 -11.67
CA GLU A 21 23.27 -23.01 -11.59
C GLU A 21 22.89 -22.46 -12.96
N LYS A 22 23.85 -22.32 -13.89
CA LYS A 22 23.55 -21.95 -15.29
C LYS A 22 22.63 -22.98 -15.97
N ARG A 23 22.80 -24.28 -15.66
CA ARG A 23 21.93 -25.36 -16.18
C ARG A 23 20.58 -25.42 -15.47
N ASN A 24 20.52 -25.03 -14.19
CA ASN A 24 19.29 -24.99 -13.42
C ASN A 24 19.27 -23.78 -12.46
N PRO A 25 18.81 -22.61 -12.94
CA PRO A 25 18.83 -21.37 -12.14
C PRO A 25 17.86 -21.42 -10.94
N HIS A 26 16.90 -22.35 -10.95
CA HIS A 26 15.98 -22.52 -9.82
C HIS A 26 16.68 -22.87 -8.51
N ILE A 27 17.86 -23.51 -8.56
CA ILE A 27 18.62 -23.88 -7.37
C ILE A 27 19.05 -22.63 -6.60
N VAL A 28 19.41 -21.56 -7.31
CA VAL A 28 19.77 -20.26 -6.71
C VAL A 28 18.57 -19.65 -5.99
N LEU A 29 17.38 -19.72 -6.61
CA LEU A 29 16.15 -19.21 -6.00
C LEU A 29 15.73 -20.03 -4.78
N GLU A 30 15.91 -21.36 -4.84
CA GLU A 30 15.64 -22.24 -3.70
C GLU A 30 16.52 -21.87 -2.51
N ASP A 31 17.84 -21.82 -2.73
CA ASP A 31 18.85 -21.46 -1.74
C ASP A 31 18.61 -20.06 -1.16
N PHE A 32 18.37 -19.06 -2.02
CA PHE A 32 18.06 -17.70 -1.61
C PHE A 32 16.86 -17.64 -0.66
N PHE A 33 15.72 -18.22 -1.06
CA PHE A 33 14.50 -18.20 -0.24
C PHE A 33 14.49 -19.27 0.87
N ASP A 34 15.55 -20.05 1.02
CA ASP A 34 15.77 -20.90 2.21
C ASP A 34 16.62 -20.15 3.25
N CYS A 35 17.48 -19.21 2.80
CA CYS A 35 18.24 -18.30 3.66
C CYS A 35 17.46 -17.05 4.08
N PHE A 36 16.58 -16.52 3.22
CA PHE A 36 15.90 -15.24 3.45
C PHE A 36 14.39 -15.39 3.36
N HIS A 37 13.66 -14.86 4.35
CA HIS A 37 12.22 -14.71 4.24
C HIS A 37 11.88 -13.55 3.30
N LEU A 38 10.80 -13.68 2.54
CA LEU A 38 10.40 -12.64 1.57
C LEU A 38 10.22 -11.27 2.24
N GLN A 39 9.69 -11.25 3.47
CA GLN A 39 9.50 -10.01 4.21
C GLN A 39 10.83 -9.32 4.53
N ASP A 40 11.82 -10.08 4.99
CA ASP A 40 13.17 -9.57 5.31
C ASP A 40 13.83 -8.98 4.05
N VAL A 41 13.67 -9.64 2.90
CA VAL A 41 14.21 -9.13 1.63
C VAL A 41 13.57 -7.80 1.24
N ARG A 42 12.25 -7.65 1.37
CA ARG A 42 11.56 -6.37 1.12
C ARG A 42 12.08 -5.28 2.04
N GLU A 43 12.24 -5.58 3.33
CA GLU A 43 12.78 -4.62 4.30
C GLU A 43 14.22 -4.21 3.95
N ILE A 44 15.09 -5.15 3.56
CA ILE A 44 16.46 -4.87 3.14
C ILE A 44 16.47 -3.97 1.90
N LEU A 45 15.67 -4.30 0.88
CA LEU A 45 15.58 -3.49 -0.34
C LEU A 45 15.06 -2.09 -0.04
N TRP A 46 14.04 -1.96 0.82
CA TRP A 46 13.51 -0.66 1.23
C TRP A 46 14.59 0.18 1.91
N ARG A 47 15.30 -0.42 2.87
CA ARG A 47 16.41 0.26 3.57
C ARG A 47 17.53 0.69 2.63
N TRP A 48 17.82 -0.08 1.59
CA TRP A 48 18.79 0.31 0.56
C TRP A 48 18.28 1.50 -0.25
N LEU A 49 17.01 1.48 -0.68
CA LEU A 49 16.42 2.61 -1.39
C LEU A 49 16.47 3.88 -0.54
N VAL A 50 16.02 3.81 0.72
CA VAL A 50 16.03 4.93 1.66
C VAL A 50 17.45 5.46 1.84
N ALA A 51 18.45 4.59 2.05
CA ALA A 51 19.83 5.02 2.16
C ALA A 51 20.32 5.72 0.89
N VAL A 52 19.97 5.20 -0.29
CA VAL A 52 20.34 5.79 -1.58
C VAL A 52 19.68 7.17 -1.76
N ILE A 53 18.39 7.33 -1.50
CA ILE A 53 17.72 8.62 -1.74
C ILE A 53 17.96 9.64 -0.63
N SER A 54 18.23 9.21 0.61
CA SER A 54 18.40 10.07 1.78
C SER A 54 19.85 10.30 2.22
N SER A 55 20.85 9.78 1.51
CA SER A 55 22.25 10.08 1.84
C SER A 55 22.69 11.43 1.26
N PRO A 56 23.39 12.27 2.05
CA PRO A 56 24.12 13.40 1.51
C PRO A 56 25.11 12.92 0.43
N GLN A 57 25.25 13.66 -0.66
CA GLN A 57 26.16 13.32 -1.77
C GLN A 57 25.85 11.97 -2.46
N SER A 58 24.61 11.49 -2.35
CA SER A 58 24.19 10.31 -3.09
C SER A 58 24.24 10.52 -4.60
N ILE A 59 24.41 9.42 -5.34
CA ILE A 59 24.20 9.35 -6.79
C ILE A 59 22.76 9.75 -7.19
N SER A 60 21.81 9.69 -6.25
CA SER A 60 20.43 10.11 -6.43
C SER A 60 20.20 11.55 -5.95
N PHE A 61 21.15 12.46 -6.18
CA PHE A 61 20.96 13.86 -5.82
C PHE A 61 19.94 14.55 -6.73
N GLU A 62 20.00 14.30 -8.04
CA GLU A 62 19.09 14.89 -9.01
C GLU A 62 17.69 14.26 -8.95
N PRO A 63 16.61 15.05 -9.13
CA PRO A 63 15.23 14.55 -9.18
C PRO A 63 15.02 13.37 -10.15
N LEU A 64 15.57 13.48 -11.36
CA LEU A 64 15.50 12.39 -12.35
C LEU A 64 16.22 11.13 -11.87
N GLU A 65 17.38 11.27 -11.25
CA GLU A 65 18.12 10.13 -10.70
C GLU A 65 17.35 9.49 -9.53
N ARG A 66 16.71 10.27 -8.64
CA ARG A 66 15.83 9.72 -7.59
C ARG A 66 14.71 8.88 -8.17
N SER A 67 14.00 9.42 -9.16
CA SER A 67 12.93 8.70 -9.87
C SER A 67 13.45 7.40 -10.50
N ASN A 68 14.61 7.45 -11.17
CA ASN A 68 15.25 6.25 -11.75
C ASN A 68 15.57 5.18 -10.69
N HIS A 69 16.08 5.57 -9.52
CA HIS A 69 16.43 4.64 -8.45
C HIS A 69 15.19 4.02 -7.79
N ILE A 70 14.11 4.79 -7.62
CA ILE A 70 12.86 4.24 -7.08
C ILE A 70 12.23 3.28 -8.10
N TYR A 71 12.19 3.64 -9.38
CA TYR A 71 11.74 2.74 -10.44
C TYR A 71 12.57 1.44 -10.48
N PHE A 72 13.90 1.55 -10.36
CA PHE A 72 14.77 0.38 -10.32
C PHE A 72 14.46 -0.51 -9.10
N TYR A 73 14.28 0.08 -7.91
CA TYR A 73 13.87 -0.65 -6.71
C TYR A 73 12.58 -1.45 -6.94
N GLU A 74 11.54 -0.82 -7.52
CA GLU A 74 10.26 -1.48 -7.78
C GLU A 74 10.39 -2.67 -8.74
N LYS A 75 11.23 -2.54 -9.78
CA LYS A 75 11.49 -3.65 -10.70
C LYS A 75 12.26 -4.78 -10.02
N VAL A 76 13.21 -4.46 -9.15
CA VAL A 76 13.94 -5.48 -8.37
C VAL A 76 12.97 -6.18 -7.41
N GLU A 77 12.13 -5.45 -6.69
CA GLU A 77 11.11 -6.02 -5.79
C GLU A 77 10.16 -6.95 -6.56
N GLY A 78 9.62 -6.50 -7.71
CA GLY A 78 8.75 -7.31 -8.55
C GLY A 78 9.42 -8.60 -9.07
N ILE A 79 10.72 -8.56 -9.41
CA ILE A 79 11.49 -9.75 -9.79
C ILE A 79 11.60 -10.73 -8.62
N ILE A 80 11.90 -10.23 -7.41
CA ILE A 80 11.99 -11.06 -6.20
C ILE A 80 10.63 -11.72 -5.89
N GLU A 81 9.53 -10.97 -5.98
CA GLU A 81 8.19 -11.53 -5.75
C GLU A 81 7.82 -12.60 -6.78
N ALA A 82 8.09 -12.34 -8.06
CA ALA A 82 7.88 -13.31 -9.13
C ALA A 82 8.69 -14.60 -8.88
N ALA A 83 9.96 -14.46 -8.50
CA ALA A 83 10.82 -15.59 -8.15
C ALA A 83 10.27 -16.41 -6.96
N TYR A 84 9.73 -15.74 -5.94
CA TYR A 84 9.09 -16.40 -4.80
C TYR A 84 7.84 -17.19 -5.22
N VAL A 85 6.99 -16.61 -6.09
CA VAL A 85 5.82 -17.29 -6.65
C VAL A 85 6.23 -18.52 -7.47
N MET A 86 7.27 -18.41 -8.28
CA MET A 86 7.84 -19.54 -9.04
C MET A 86 8.26 -20.68 -8.10
N LYS A 87 9.03 -20.38 -7.04
CA LYS A 87 9.43 -21.36 -6.02
C LYS A 87 8.21 -22.07 -5.40
N ARG A 88 7.17 -21.33 -5.02
CA ARG A 88 5.94 -21.91 -4.45
C ARG A 88 5.20 -22.82 -5.43
N LYS A 89 5.11 -22.43 -6.70
CA LYS A 89 4.48 -23.25 -7.76
C LYS A 89 5.25 -24.56 -7.97
N THR A 90 6.58 -24.49 -8.05
CA THR A 90 7.46 -25.66 -8.18
C THR A 90 7.28 -26.64 -7.01
N ARG A 91 7.34 -26.15 -5.77
CA ARG A 91 7.11 -26.98 -4.56
C ARG A 91 5.72 -27.62 -4.55
N ARG A 92 4.67 -26.89 -4.96
CA ARG A 92 3.30 -27.45 -5.07
C ARG A 92 3.22 -28.55 -6.12
N HIS A 93 3.89 -28.40 -7.26
CA HIS A 93 3.92 -29.42 -8.30
C HIS A 93 4.68 -30.67 -7.85
N GLN A 94 5.82 -30.53 -7.18
CA GLN A 94 6.56 -31.66 -6.60
C GLN A 94 5.69 -32.46 -5.62
N ARG A 95 5.06 -31.80 -4.63
CA ARG A 95 4.15 -32.45 -3.66
C ARG A 95 2.97 -33.16 -4.33
N ARG A 96 2.41 -32.60 -5.42
CA ARG A 96 1.33 -33.25 -6.19
C ARG A 96 1.83 -34.50 -6.92
N ARG A 97 3.05 -34.48 -7.48
CA ARG A 97 3.66 -35.65 -8.12
C ARG A 97 3.94 -36.75 -7.12
N GLU A 98 4.45 -36.40 -5.93
CA GLU A 98 4.64 -37.35 -4.83
C GLU A 98 3.33 -37.97 -4.38
N LYS A 99 2.29 -37.17 -4.10
CA LYS A 99 0.96 -37.69 -3.73
C LYS A 99 0.34 -38.60 -4.79
N ARG A 100 0.57 -38.34 -6.08
CA ARG A 100 0.10 -39.21 -7.17
C ARG A 100 0.80 -40.57 -7.17
N LYS A 101 2.08 -40.64 -6.80
CA LYS A 101 2.78 -41.92 -6.64
C LYS A 101 2.15 -42.79 -5.54
N PHE A 102 1.58 -42.18 -4.50
CA PHE A 102 0.95 -42.89 -3.39
C PHE A 102 -0.55 -43.22 -3.58
N ARG A 103 -1.22 -42.66 -4.60
CA ARG A 103 -2.68 -42.84 -4.82
C ARG A 103 -3.05 -43.87 -5.88
N ILE A 104 -2.07 -44.54 -6.48
CA ILE A 104 -2.34 -45.55 -7.52
C ILE A 104 -2.95 -46.84 -6.94
N ASP A 105 -2.92 -47.06 -5.62
CA ASP A 105 -3.42 -48.30 -4.99
C ASP A 105 -4.85 -48.25 -4.42
N ASP A 106 -5.49 -47.09 -4.30
CA ASP A 106 -6.83 -47.04 -3.71
C ASP A 106 -7.66 -45.91 -4.29
N GLN A 107 -8.58 -46.23 -5.20
CA GLN A 107 -9.87 -45.54 -5.17
C GLN A 107 -11.03 -46.28 -5.89
N PRO A 108 -12.15 -46.50 -5.18
CA PRO A 108 -13.46 -46.80 -5.77
C PRO A 108 -14.13 -45.52 -6.29
N LYS A 109 -14.97 -45.70 -7.31
CA LYS A 109 -15.76 -44.65 -8.00
C LYS A 109 -17.04 -44.33 -7.21
N ALA A 110 -17.30 -43.05 -6.95
CA ALA A 110 -18.60 -42.57 -6.47
C ALA A 110 -19.14 -41.45 -7.37
N GLN A 111 -20.41 -41.60 -7.75
CA GLN A 111 -21.17 -40.75 -8.66
C GLN A 111 -21.78 -39.54 -7.92
N SER A 112 -21.78 -38.37 -8.57
CA SER A 112 -22.38 -37.14 -8.05
C SER A 112 -23.78 -36.91 -8.63
N ILE A 113 -24.77 -36.68 -7.76
CA ILE A 113 -26.12 -36.21 -8.09
C ILE A 113 -26.15 -34.67 -8.01
N LYS A 114 -26.71 -34.03 -9.04
CA LYS A 114 -27.00 -32.58 -9.09
C LYS A 114 -28.41 -32.32 -8.58
N THR A 115 -28.61 -31.23 -7.83
CA THR A 115 -29.94 -30.72 -7.47
C THR A 115 -29.97 -29.20 -7.65
N GLU A 116 -30.88 -28.73 -8.49
CA GLU A 116 -31.19 -27.31 -8.74
C GLU A 116 -32.30 -26.83 -7.79
N ARG A 117 -32.32 -25.53 -7.45
CA ARG A 117 -33.46 -24.83 -6.84
C ARG A 117 -33.74 -23.52 -7.60
N PRO A 118 -35.00 -23.10 -7.77
CA PRO A 118 -35.35 -21.84 -8.41
C PRO A 118 -36.08 -20.82 -7.50
N PHE A 119 -36.16 -19.58 -8.01
CA PHE A 119 -37.08 -18.45 -7.72
C PHE A 119 -36.91 -17.54 -6.49
N GLY A 120 -37.09 -16.22 -6.74
CA GLY A 120 -37.41 -15.20 -5.73
C GLY A 120 -37.30 -13.75 -6.24
N SER A 121 -38.43 -13.15 -6.60
CA SER A 121 -38.63 -11.79 -7.16
C SER A 121 -38.64 -10.68 -6.10
N ILE A 122 -38.31 -9.42 -6.47
CA ILE A 122 -38.37 -8.23 -5.59
C ILE A 122 -39.35 -7.18 -6.15
N ILE A 123 -40.17 -6.59 -5.25
CA ILE A 123 -41.13 -5.48 -5.44
C ILE A 123 -40.48 -4.15 -4.96
N PRO A 124 -40.77 -2.98 -5.56
CA PRO A 124 -40.29 -1.68 -5.10
C PRO A 124 -41.28 -0.98 -4.13
N VAL A 125 -40.76 -0.18 -3.18
CA VAL A 125 -41.55 0.71 -2.32
C VAL A 125 -40.99 2.13 -2.38
N ALA A 126 -41.91 3.08 -2.56
CA ALA A 126 -41.69 4.49 -2.81
C ALA A 126 -41.75 5.34 -1.53
N GLY A 127 -41.08 6.49 -1.60
CA GLY A 127 -41.66 7.81 -1.27
C GLY A 127 -41.74 8.22 0.19
N ILE A 128 -40.90 9.18 0.60
CA ILE A 128 -41.25 10.18 1.62
C ILE A 128 -40.68 11.53 1.16
N ASP A 129 -41.60 12.47 0.94
CA ASP A 129 -41.35 13.88 0.68
C ASP A 129 -40.94 14.60 1.97
N THR A 130 -39.90 15.44 1.90
CA THR A 130 -39.56 16.38 2.97
C THR A 130 -39.56 17.81 2.45
N VAL A 131 -40.53 18.54 3.02
CA VAL A 131 -40.75 19.98 3.16
C VAL A 131 -39.53 20.86 2.88
N GLU A 132 -39.69 21.73 1.87
CA GLU A 132 -38.83 22.85 1.51
C GLU A 132 -38.85 23.91 2.62
N ASN A 133 -37.67 24.27 3.14
CA ASN A 133 -37.45 25.43 4.01
C ASN A 133 -36.43 26.34 3.31
N GLU A 134 -36.76 27.63 3.28
CA GLU A 134 -36.19 28.69 2.44
C GLU A 134 -34.65 28.66 2.27
N ASP A 135 -34.27 28.61 0.99
CA ASP A 135 -32.92 28.42 0.45
C ASP A 135 -32.02 29.65 0.61
N LEU A 136 -31.29 29.72 1.72
CA LEU A 136 -29.95 30.30 1.66
C LEU A 136 -29.05 29.28 0.96
N PRO A 137 -28.24 29.66 -0.05
CA PRO A 137 -27.36 28.73 -0.74
C PRO A 137 -26.27 28.23 0.22
N ASN A 138 -26.59 27.16 0.95
CA ASN A 138 -25.69 26.51 1.88
C ASN A 138 -25.00 25.36 1.14
N LYS A 139 -23.67 25.41 1.07
CA LYS A 139 -22.90 24.32 0.46
C LYS A 139 -23.06 23.07 1.32
N ALA A 140 -23.12 21.91 0.68
CA ALA A 140 -23.12 20.65 1.40
C ALA A 140 -21.86 20.55 2.28
N LYS A 141 -22.06 20.11 3.53
CA LYS A 141 -21.00 19.90 4.50
C LYS A 141 -19.94 18.94 3.95
N GLN A 142 -18.68 19.32 4.04
CA GLN A 142 -17.57 18.50 3.55
C GLN A 142 -17.23 17.37 4.53
N LEU A 143 -16.67 16.28 4.02
CA LEU A 143 -16.33 15.10 4.83
C LEU A 143 -15.45 15.43 6.05
N ILE A 144 -14.51 16.38 5.89
CA ILE A 144 -13.59 16.82 6.93
C ILE A 144 -14.29 17.48 8.13
N GLU A 145 -15.47 18.06 7.92
CA GLU A 145 -16.25 18.71 8.97
C GLU A 145 -16.95 17.67 9.87
N TYR A 146 -17.22 16.47 9.33
CA TYR A 146 -17.74 15.36 10.13
C TYR A 146 -16.66 14.72 11.02
N ALA A 147 -15.37 14.96 10.77
CA ALA A 147 -14.30 14.32 11.54
C ALA A 147 -14.32 14.68 13.03
N GLY A 148 -14.80 15.88 13.38
CA GLY A 148 -14.97 16.32 14.77
C GLY A 148 -16.27 15.83 15.43
N GLU A 149 -17.30 15.53 14.64
CA GLU A 149 -18.63 15.15 15.14
C GLU A 149 -18.84 13.64 15.17
N ASN A 150 -18.45 12.97 14.09
CA ASN A 150 -18.63 11.54 13.87
C ASN A 150 -17.42 10.96 13.11
N PRO A 151 -16.29 10.71 13.80
CA PRO A 151 -15.08 10.19 13.16
C PRO A 151 -15.31 8.83 12.50
N LEU A 152 -16.19 7.99 13.06
CA LEU A 152 -16.51 6.67 12.50
C LEU A 152 -17.23 6.76 11.16
N HIS A 153 -18.09 7.77 10.96
CA HIS A 153 -18.69 8.04 9.65
C HIS A 153 -17.62 8.39 8.61
N VAL A 154 -16.66 9.23 8.98
CA VAL A 154 -15.52 9.58 8.10
C VAL A 154 -14.70 8.34 7.73
N LEU A 155 -14.40 7.46 8.69
CA LEU A 155 -13.69 6.21 8.40
C LEU A 155 -14.46 5.33 7.42
N LYS A 156 -15.78 5.19 7.58
CA LYS A 156 -16.64 4.41 6.66
C LYS A 156 -16.62 4.98 5.25
N GLU A 157 -16.64 6.31 5.12
CA GLU A 157 -16.65 6.99 3.82
C GLU A 157 -15.30 6.94 3.10
N VAL A 158 -14.19 7.07 3.84
CA VAL A 158 -12.85 6.97 3.26
C VAL A 158 -12.53 5.51 2.89
N PHE A 159 -12.87 4.54 3.75
CA PHE A 159 -12.56 3.13 3.54
C PHE A 159 -13.64 2.36 2.78
N LYS A 160 -14.34 2.98 1.82
CA LYS A 160 -15.28 2.24 0.98
C LYS A 160 -14.57 1.13 0.18
N PRO A 161 -15.16 -0.06 -0.01
CA PRO A 161 -14.48 -1.20 -0.63
C PRO A 161 -13.90 -0.92 -2.03
N ASP A 162 -14.54 -0.03 -2.79
CA ASP A 162 -14.12 0.41 -4.12
C ASP A 162 -12.89 1.34 -4.11
N LYS A 163 -12.58 1.96 -2.96
CA LYS A 163 -11.48 2.94 -2.80
C LYS A 163 -10.31 2.42 -1.96
N LEU A 164 -10.51 1.34 -1.22
CA LEU A 164 -9.60 0.94 -0.14
C LEU A 164 -8.21 0.48 -0.62
N VAL A 165 -8.14 -0.34 -1.68
CA VAL A 165 -6.86 -0.79 -2.24
C VAL A 165 -6.08 0.41 -2.79
N PHE A 166 -6.80 1.34 -3.39
CA PHE A 166 -6.22 2.53 -3.99
C PHE A 166 -5.57 3.42 -2.94
N ILE A 167 -6.18 3.69 -1.79
CA ILE A 167 -5.63 4.65 -0.82
C ILE A 167 -4.19 4.32 -0.38
N ILE A 168 -3.87 3.05 -0.08
CA ILE A 168 -2.52 2.69 0.40
C ILE A 168 -1.49 2.80 -0.72
N ASP A 169 -1.82 2.34 -1.92
CA ASP A 169 -0.91 2.40 -3.07
C ASP A 169 -0.80 3.81 -3.66
N GLU A 170 -1.89 4.59 -3.60
CA GLU A 170 -1.95 6.03 -3.90
C GLU A 170 -1.04 6.82 -2.97
N ILE A 171 -1.02 6.53 -1.66
CA ILE A 171 -0.13 7.23 -0.71
C ILE A 171 1.35 6.91 -0.99
N LYS A 172 1.68 5.68 -1.40
CA LYS A 172 3.05 5.33 -1.81
C LYS A 172 3.46 6.04 -3.09
N ASP A 173 2.56 6.07 -4.09
CA ASP A 173 2.81 6.81 -5.33
C ASP A 173 2.88 8.32 -5.05
N TRP A 174 2.12 8.83 -4.09
CA TRP A 174 2.20 10.22 -3.63
C TRP A 174 3.55 10.54 -2.99
N LEU A 175 4.12 9.61 -2.20
CA LEU A 175 5.49 9.73 -1.68
C LEU A 175 6.50 9.79 -2.83
N HIS A 176 6.37 8.86 -3.79
CA HIS A 176 7.26 8.80 -4.96
C HIS A 176 7.26 10.12 -5.75
N ILE A 177 6.07 10.65 -6.02
CA ILE A 177 5.87 11.92 -6.72
C ILE A 177 6.61 13.05 -5.97
N ALA A 178 6.40 13.18 -4.66
CA ALA A 178 7.04 14.23 -3.87
C ALA A 178 8.56 14.09 -3.79
N LEU A 179 9.06 12.87 -3.65
CA LEU A 179 10.50 12.56 -3.66
C LEU A 179 11.13 12.65 -5.05
N SER A 180 10.34 12.83 -6.11
CA SER A 180 10.83 13.00 -7.49
C SER A 180 10.61 14.41 -8.03
N ALA A 181 9.90 15.26 -7.30
CA ALA A 181 9.62 16.63 -7.71
C ALA A 181 10.85 17.54 -7.65
N ASP A 182 10.90 18.47 -8.60
CA ASP A 182 11.88 19.55 -8.70
C ASP A 182 11.52 20.67 -7.71
N CYS A 183 12.52 21.35 -7.14
CA CYS A 183 12.35 22.59 -6.37
C CYS A 183 11.36 22.48 -5.20
N THR A 184 11.56 21.53 -4.28
CA THR A 184 10.65 21.28 -3.15
C THR A 184 11.37 21.40 -1.81
N SER A 185 10.61 21.37 -0.72
CA SER A 185 11.13 21.25 0.66
C SER A 185 12.01 20.01 0.88
N TYR A 186 12.12 19.11 -0.11
CA TYR A 186 12.83 17.83 -0.05
C TYR A 186 14.13 17.78 -0.87
N GLU A 187 14.73 18.93 -1.19
CA GLU A 187 16.07 19.01 -1.80
C GLU A 187 17.17 18.52 -0.85
N GLU A 188 16.98 18.72 0.45
CA GLU A 188 17.91 18.26 1.47
C GLU A 188 17.67 16.79 1.82
N ALA A 189 18.78 16.06 2.00
CA ALA A 189 18.77 14.64 2.29
C ALA A 189 18.05 14.31 3.62
N GLU A 190 18.20 15.19 4.61
CA GLU A 190 17.51 15.10 5.90
C GLU A 190 15.99 15.24 5.74
N GLN A 191 15.52 16.20 4.95
CA GLN A 191 14.09 16.40 4.71
C GLN A 191 13.45 15.21 4.00
N ARG A 192 14.14 14.61 3.01
CA ARG A 192 13.69 13.34 2.40
C ARG A 192 13.60 12.22 3.42
N SER A 193 14.60 12.10 4.29
CA SER A 193 14.58 11.10 5.35
C SER A 193 13.40 11.28 6.30
N ASN A 194 13.11 12.53 6.69
CA ASN A 194 11.98 12.87 7.56
C ASN A 194 10.65 12.52 6.91
N LEU A 195 10.45 12.87 5.63
CA LEU A 195 9.24 12.52 4.88
C LEU A 195 9.02 11.01 4.80
N ILE A 196 10.08 10.24 4.53
CA ILE A 196 10.01 8.77 4.48
C ILE A 196 9.60 8.20 5.84
N ILE A 197 10.21 8.69 6.93
CA ILE A 197 9.87 8.27 8.29
C ILE A 197 8.42 8.63 8.62
N PHE A 198 7.98 9.84 8.25
CA PHE A 198 6.60 10.28 8.44
C PHE A 198 5.62 9.40 7.67
N HIS A 199 5.88 9.13 6.38
CA HIS A 199 5.11 8.25 5.52
C HIS A 199 4.95 6.85 6.12
N ASP A 200 6.05 6.21 6.56
CA ASP A 200 6.01 4.85 7.09
C ASP A 200 5.14 4.77 8.35
N HIS A 201 5.21 5.77 9.21
CA HIS A 201 4.34 5.87 10.37
C HIS A 201 2.89 6.23 10.03
N LEU A 202 2.66 7.01 8.98
CA LEU A 202 1.33 7.34 8.50
C LEU A 202 0.61 6.10 7.95
N LEU A 203 1.31 5.22 7.23
CA LEU A 203 0.73 3.96 6.76
C LEU A 203 0.29 3.05 7.93
N LEU A 204 1.09 2.96 9.00
CA LEU A 204 0.71 2.24 10.22
C LEU A 204 -0.54 2.84 10.88
N LEU A 205 -0.63 4.18 10.93
CA LEU A 205 -1.81 4.88 11.45
C LEU A 205 -3.05 4.56 10.63
N ILE A 206 -2.96 4.64 9.29
CA ILE A 206 -4.08 4.38 8.39
C ILE A 206 -4.57 2.94 8.53
N GLU A 207 -3.67 1.97 8.61
CA GLU A 207 -4.06 0.57 8.84
C GLU A 207 -4.71 0.39 10.21
N ALA A 208 -4.25 1.08 11.26
CA ALA A 208 -4.90 1.06 12.57
C ALA A 208 -6.33 1.64 12.53
N LEU A 209 -6.53 2.75 11.81
CA LEU A 209 -7.86 3.33 11.59
C LEU A 209 -8.76 2.38 10.78
N PHE A 210 -8.20 1.64 9.82
CA PHE A 210 -8.94 0.62 9.09
C PHE A 210 -9.40 -0.52 10.01
N ILE A 211 -8.54 -1.00 10.92
CA ILE A 211 -8.93 -2.00 11.94
C ILE A 211 -10.06 -1.47 12.82
N ILE A 212 -10.01 -0.20 13.25
CA ILE A 212 -11.08 0.42 14.01
C ILE A 212 -12.38 0.45 13.18
N ASN A 213 -12.33 0.88 11.92
CA ASN A 213 -13.49 0.85 11.03
C ASN A 213 -14.12 -0.54 10.93
N LEU A 214 -13.31 -1.60 10.81
CA LEU A 214 -13.79 -2.99 10.79
C LEU A 214 -14.42 -3.43 12.12
N LYS A 215 -13.94 -2.92 13.27
CA LYS A 215 -14.52 -3.20 14.59
C LYS A 215 -15.91 -2.58 14.74
N TYR A 216 -16.11 -1.36 14.23
CA TYR A 216 -17.35 -0.58 14.33
C TYR A 216 -18.29 -0.70 13.12
N THR A 217 -18.02 -1.66 12.22
CA THR A 217 -18.92 -2.01 11.11
C THR A 217 -19.77 -3.21 11.50
N ASP A 218 -21.07 -2.97 11.72
CA ASP A 218 -22.03 -4.00 12.13
C ASP A 218 -22.46 -4.92 10.98
N ASP A 219 -22.39 -4.42 9.75
CA ASP A 219 -22.75 -5.19 8.55
C ASP A 219 -21.66 -6.24 8.24
N ALA A 220 -22.00 -7.52 8.46
CA ALA A 220 -21.11 -8.64 8.23
C ALA A 220 -20.73 -8.85 6.76
N ASP A 221 -21.62 -8.53 5.81
CA ASP A 221 -21.33 -8.62 4.38
C ASP A 221 -20.34 -7.51 3.97
N LEU A 222 -20.59 -6.28 4.43
CA LEU A 222 -19.67 -5.17 4.21
C LEU A 222 -18.29 -5.45 4.81
N LYS A 223 -18.24 -6.00 6.04
CA LYS A 223 -16.99 -6.39 6.69
C LYS A 223 -16.24 -7.47 5.90
N GLY A 224 -16.96 -8.46 5.35
CA GLY A 224 -16.41 -9.48 4.47
C GLY A 224 -15.82 -8.87 3.19
N LYS A 225 -16.54 -7.93 2.57
CA LYS A 225 -16.07 -7.18 1.39
C LYS A 225 -14.81 -6.38 1.69
N LEU A 226 -14.78 -5.62 2.79
CA LEU A 226 -13.62 -4.83 3.21
C LEU A 226 -12.39 -5.72 3.43
N PHE A 227 -12.55 -6.85 4.14
CA PHE A 227 -11.45 -7.77 4.39
C PHE A 227 -10.98 -8.49 3.12
N SER A 228 -11.88 -8.72 2.15
CA SER A 228 -11.52 -9.28 0.85
C SER A 228 -10.77 -8.28 -0.03
N ALA A 229 -11.12 -6.99 0.08
CA ALA A 229 -10.50 -5.91 -0.67
C ALA A 229 -9.09 -5.62 -0.15
N TYR A 230 -8.92 -5.57 1.18
CA TYR A 230 -7.62 -5.27 1.78
C TYR A 230 -7.38 -6.15 3.01
N LYS A 231 -6.21 -6.78 3.02
CA LYS A 231 -5.74 -7.56 4.15
C LYS A 231 -4.65 -6.78 4.89
N PRO A 232 -4.90 -6.39 6.16
CA PRO A 232 -3.91 -5.73 6.99
C PRO A 232 -2.60 -6.52 7.05
N CYS A 233 -1.48 -5.86 6.83
CA CYS A 233 -0.16 -6.48 6.71
C CYS A 233 0.98 -5.66 7.33
N LEU A 234 0.75 -4.41 7.76
CA LEU A 234 1.76 -3.55 8.36
C LEU A 234 1.80 -3.68 9.89
N LEU A 235 0.66 -3.92 10.52
CA LEU A 235 0.50 -4.05 11.95
C LEU A 235 0.80 -5.48 12.43
N ASN A 236 1.53 -5.58 13.55
CA ASN A 236 1.70 -6.85 14.25
C ASN A 236 0.45 -7.23 15.07
N THR A 237 0.41 -8.47 15.59
CA THR A 237 -0.75 -8.99 16.33
C THR A 237 -1.13 -8.13 17.55
N THR A 238 -0.14 -7.58 18.25
CA THR A 238 -0.35 -6.71 19.41
C THR A 238 -1.00 -5.38 18.99
N GLN A 239 -0.53 -4.80 17.89
CA GLN A 239 -1.08 -3.56 17.33
C GLN A 239 -2.50 -3.77 16.77
N ILE A 240 -2.80 -4.92 16.15
CA ILE A 240 -4.15 -5.25 15.70
C ILE A 240 -5.12 -5.39 16.89
N ALA A 241 -4.64 -5.94 18.01
CA ALA A 241 -5.45 -6.06 19.23
C ALA A 241 -5.76 -4.67 19.82
N ASN A 242 -4.79 -3.75 19.80
CA ASN A 242 -4.89 -2.40 20.36
C ASN A 242 -4.46 -1.31 19.33
N PRO A 243 -5.30 -1.03 18.31
CA PRO A 243 -4.99 -0.03 17.28
C PRO A 243 -4.97 1.40 17.83
N GLU A 244 -5.68 1.68 18.92
CA GLU A 244 -5.71 2.99 19.58
C GLU A 244 -4.32 3.37 20.12
N GLN A 245 -3.55 2.39 20.61
CA GLN A 245 -2.15 2.60 21.00
C GLN A 245 -1.26 3.00 19.81
N VAL A 246 -1.55 2.49 18.61
CA VAL A 246 -0.81 2.90 17.39
C VAL A 246 -1.08 4.37 17.09
N ILE A 247 -2.35 4.79 17.19
CA ILE A 247 -2.76 6.20 17.05
C ILE A 247 -2.05 7.08 18.08
N ALA A 248 -2.08 6.70 19.35
CA ALA A 248 -1.40 7.43 20.43
C ALA A 248 0.11 7.54 20.18
N THR A 249 0.74 6.46 19.72
CA THR A 249 2.18 6.41 19.41
C THR A 249 2.52 7.35 18.25
N PHE A 250 1.67 7.41 17.22
CA PHE A 250 1.85 8.33 16.09
C PHE A 250 1.85 9.79 16.54
N PHE A 251 0.81 10.23 17.27
CA PHE A 251 0.70 11.61 17.74
C PHE A 251 1.70 11.98 18.83
N ASN A 252 2.24 11.01 19.57
CA ASN A 252 3.35 11.25 20.48
C ASN A 252 4.67 11.47 19.72
N LYS A 253 4.86 10.77 18.59
CA LYS A 253 6.06 10.92 17.76
C LYS A 253 6.02 12.20 16.91
N PHE A 254 4.87 12.54 16.36
CA PHE A 254 4.68 13.68 15.46
C PHE A 254 3.69 14.69 16.06
N PRO A 255 4.17 15.86 16.53
CA PRO A 255 3.28 16.92 16.99
C PRO A 255 2.32 17.37 15.88
N THR A 256 1.09 17.74 16.22
CA THR A 256 0.07 18.20 15.24
C THR A 256 0.56 19.32 14.33
N VAL A 257 1.36 20.25 14.86
CA VAL A 257 1.97 21.34 14.06
C VAL A 257 2.93 20.79 13.01
N TYR A 258 3.72 19.76 13.35
CA TYR A 258 4.60 19.09 12.39
C TYR A 258 3.78 18.35 11.33
N ILE A 259 2.78 17.55 11.74
CA ILE A 259 1.90 16.79 10.82
C ILE A 259 1.31 17.71 9.75
N ASN A 260 0.73 18.85 10.15
CA ASN A 260 0.11 19.77 9.19
C ASN A 260 1.15 20.35 8.21
N ARG A 261 2.30 20.82 8.71
CA ARG A 261 3.36 21.39 7.88
C ARG A 261 3.96 20.38 6.90
N GLU A 262 4.16 19.14 7.36
CA GLU A 262 4.70 18.05 6.54
C GLU A 262 3.71 17.68 5.44
N LEU A 263 2.40 17.57 5.75
CA LEU A 263 1.38 17.31 4.72
C LEU A 263 1.25 18.43 3.70
N ASP A 264 1.33 19.69 4.14
CA ASP A 264 1.29 20.84 3.23
C ASP A 264 2.51 20.84 2.31
N SER A 265 3.71 20.59 2.86
CA SER A 265 4.95 20.47 2.07
C SER A 265 4.90 19.30 1.09
N TRP A 266 4.34 18.16 1.51
CA TRP A 266 4.18 16.98 0.67
C TRP A 266 3.20 17.25 -0.47
N TYR A 267 2.06 17.90 -0.18
CA TYR A 267 1.11 18.33 -1.20
C TYR A 267 1.72 19.33 -2.18
N GLU A 268 2.41 20.36 -1.69
CA GLU A 268 3.09 21.38 -2.51
C GLU A 268 4.13 20.75 -3.44
N ALA A 269 4.96 19.85 -2.91
CA ALA A 269 5.92 19.09 -3.70
C ALA A 269 5.24 18.33 -4.83
N SER A 270 4.06 17.79 -4.58
CA SER A 270 3.36 16.92 -5.54
C SER A 270 2.66 17.69 -6.66
N ILE A 271 2.16 18.91 -6.38
CA ILE A 271 1.58 19.77 -7.42
C ILE A 271 2.66 20.43 -8.29
N SER A 272 3.89 20.51 -7.79
CA SER A 272 5.07 20.96 -8.53
C SER A 272 5.75 19.87 -9.35
N TYR A 273 5.27 18.62 -9.26
CA TYR A 273 5.84 17.50 -9.99
C TYR A 273 5.60 17.63 -11.51
N SER A 274 6.69 17.66 -12.26
CA SER A 274 6.72 17.86 -13.71
C SER A 274 6.88 16.55 -14.51
N GLY A 275 7.11 15.42 -13.81
CA GLY A 275 7.39 14.13 -14.43
C GLY A 275 6.14 13.31 -14.80
N ASP A 276 6.38 12.06 -15.21
CA ASP A 276 5.30 11.14 -15.56
C ASP A 276 4.53 10.70 -14.31
N TRP A 277 3.20 10.80 -14.39
CA TRP A 277 2.27 10.34 -13.38
C TRP A 277 2.30 8.82 -13.25
N ARG A 278 1.90 8.32 -12.08
CA ARG A 278 2.00 6.91 -11.69
C ARG A 278 0.67 6.20 -11.89
N ASP A 279 0.69 4.87 -11.93
CA ASP A 279 -0.50 4.08 -12.26
C ASP A 279 -1.68 4.34 -11.30
N ASN A 280 -1.41 4.60 -10.01
CA ASN A 280 -2.46 4.89 -9.03
C ASN A 280 -2.74 6.39 -8.85
N VAL A 281 -1.85 7.27 -9.32
CA VAL A 281 -1.99 8.73 -9.23
C VAL A 281 -1.72 9.33 -10.60
N ILE A 282 -2.78 9.49 -11.39
CA ILE A 282 -2.75 9.88 -12.81
C ILE A 282 -2.91 11.38 -13.04
N CYS A 283 -3.33 12.16 -12.03
CA CYS A 283 -3.53 13.60 -12.18
C CYS A 283 -3.53 14.37 -10.84
N LEU A 284 -3.40 15.70 -10.92
CA LEU A 284 -3.43 16.58 -9.74
C LEU A 284 -4.71 16.47 -8.91
N GLN A 285 -5.86 16.20 -9.55
CA GLN A 285 -7.12 16.05 -8.83
C GLN A 285 -7.07 14.88 -7.85
N GLN A 286 -6.41 13.78 -8.22
CA GLN A 286 -6.24 12.64 -7.31
C GLN A 286 -5.28 12.96 -6.18
N VAL A 287 -4.18 13.70 -6.42
CA VAL A 287 -3.29 14.18 -5.35
C VAL A 287 -4.07 14.98 -4.32
N TRP A 288 -4.97 15.87 -4.76
CA TRP A 288 -5.86 16.61 -3.88
C TRP A 288 -6.82 15.72 -3.10
N ASP A 289 -7.43 14.73 -3.75
CA ASP A 289 -8.33 13.78 -3.08
C ASP A 289 -7.60 12.93 -2.04
N ILE A 290 -6.37 12.48 -2.32
CA ILE A 290 -5.50 11.76 -1.38
C ILE A 290 -5.19 12.64 -0.17
N TYR A 291 -4.68 13.86 -0.40
CA TYR A 291 -4.40 14.84 0.66
C TYR A 291 -5.62 15.07 1.56
N ARG A 292 -6.80 15.30 0.95
CA ARG A 292 -8.05 15.51 1.69
C ARG A 292 -8.45 14.28 2.50
N ASN A 293 -8.34 13.08 1.93
CA ASN A 293 -8.66 11.83 2.63
C ASN A 293 -7.72 11.61 3.82
N VAL A 294 -6.42 11.82 3.64
CA VAL A 294 -5.41 11.74 4.72
C VAL A 294 -5.72 12.74 5.84
N LEU A 295 -6.06 13.99 5.50
CA LEU A 295 -6.50 14.98 6.50
C LEU A 295 -7.75 14.55 7.27
N CYS A 296 -8.75 13.99 6.57
CA CYS A 296 -9.97 13.47 7.19
C CYS A 296 -9.65 12.34 8.17
N LEU A 297 -8.76 11.42 7.79
CA LEU A 297 -8.30 10.33 8.64
C LEU A 297 -7.55 10.83 9.87
N LEU A 298 -6.64 11.80 9.73
CA LEU A 298 -5.86 12.36 10.84
C LEU A 298 -6.73 13.13 11.84
N LYS A 299 -7.69 13.93 11.36
CA LYS A 299 -8.66 14.60 12.24
C LYS A 299 -9.52 13.58 12.98
N SER A 300 -9.99 12.54 12.28
CA SER A 300 -10.78 11.47 12.90
C SER A 300 -9.97 10.71 13.95
N ALA A 301 -8.69 10.43 13.68
CA ALA A 301 -7.77 9.79 14.62
C ALA A 301 -7.56 10.62 15.89
N THR A 302 -7.43 11.94 15.74
CA THR A 302 -7.31 12.87 16.88
C THR A 302 -8.57 12.82 17.75
N GLN A 303 -9.75 12.85 17.13
CA GLN A 303 -11.02 12.78 17.85
C GLN A 303 -11.20 11.45 18.58
N ILE A 304 -10.87 10.33 17.93
CA ILE A 304 -10.91 8.99 18.53
C ILE A 304 -9.96 8.90 19.75
N LEU A 305 -8.78 9.51 19.67
CA LEU A 305 -7.83 9.52 20.78
C LEU A 305 -8.35 10.35 21.98
N GLN A 306 -9.11 11.42 21.72
CA GLN A 306 -9.71 12.24 22.76
C GLN A 306 -10.86 11.55 23.48
N THR A 307 -11.68 10.76 22.77
CA THR A 307 -12.81 10.04 23.37
C THR A 307 -12.39 8.82 24.20
N CYS A 308 -11.15 8.33 24.05
CA CYS A 308 -10.62 7.20 24.81
C CYS A 308 -9.93 7.60 26.14
N LYS A 309 -9.77 8.90 26.41
CA LYS A 309 -9.17 9.41 27.66
C LYS A 309 -10.25 9.69 28.71
#